data_AF-A0A7S1WEJ1-F1
#
_entry.id   AF-A0A7S1WEJ1-F1
#
_cell.length_a   1.000
_cell.length_b   1.000
_cell.length_c   1.000
_cell.angle_alpha   90.00
_cell.angle_beta   90.00
_cell.angle_gamma   90.00
#
_symmetry.space_group_name_H-M   'P 1'
#
loop_
_entity.id
_entity.type
_entity.pdbx_description
1 polymer ?
#
loop_
_entity_poly.entity_id
_entity_poly.type
_entity_poly.pdbx_seq_one_letter_code
_entity_poly.pdbx_strand_id
1 'polypeptide(L)'
;NIGSDCNDTGHGVPVDADEDAQELQHGDVRVLEALRGVQILGLRSLGGLPDASFQAVVRCRDWCYSNITCQYWQFGEGGCFVEDPEQGAMAQYPLTLHGGAVVDSKAARSMLAGEYIQHFCPPKPVGFTEKSKQLPYVEGAAILWNGSLKLGR
;
A
#
# COMPACT_ATOMS: atom_id res chain seq x y z
N ASN A 1 11.13 -11.10 -14.08
CA ASN A 1 10.48 -9.79 -14.27
C ASN A 1 10.35 -9.12 -12.93
N ILE A 2 11.34 -8.30 -12.59
CA ILE A 2 11.31 -7.39 -11.42
C ILE A 2 10.52 -6.17 -11.89
N GLY A 3 9.40 -5.87 -11.22
CA GLY A 3 8.54 -4.73 -11.55
C GLY A 3 9.28 -3.40 -11.47
N SER A 4 8.89 -2.45 -12.31
CA SER A 4 9.43 -1.09 -12.34
C SER A 4 9.01 -0.32 -11.08
N ASP A 5 9.89 0.56 -10.60
CA ASP A 5 9.59 1.52 -9.54
C ASP A 5 8.49 2.48 -10.04
N CYS A 6 7.43 2.63 -9.26
CA CYS A 6 6.29 3.48 -9.65
C CYS A 6 6.62 4.99 -9.57
N ASN A 7 7.82 5.35 -9.12
CA ASN A 7 8.32 6.73 -9.12
C ASN A 7 9.13 7.11 -10.39
N ASP A 8 9.34 6.17 -11.33
CA ASP A 8 10.07 6.46 -12.57
C ASP A 8 9.13 7.10 -13.62
N THR A 9 9.25 8.41 -13.79
CA THR A 9 8.43 9.25 -14.69
C THR A 9 8.87 9.18 -16.16
N GLY A 10 9.37 8.01 -16.60
CA GLY A 10 9.69 7.75 -17.99
C GLY A 10 8.43 7.56 -18.84
N HIS A 11 7.96 8.66 -19.43
CA HIS A 11 6.86 8.81 -20.41
C HIS A 11 5.46 9.08 -19.81
N GLY A 12 5.09 10.37 -19.86
CA GLY A 12 3.74 10.85 -19.58
C GLY A 12 2.69 10.19 -20.46
N VAL A 13 1.80 9.45 -19.81
CA VAL A 13 0.48 9.14 -20.33
C VAL A 13 -0.54 9.83 -19.42
N PRO A 14 -1.52 10.56 -19.97
CA PRO A 14 -2.60 11.12 -19.17
C PRO A 14 -3.38 9.97 -18.54
N VAL A 15 -3.51 9.95 -17.22
CA VAL A 15 -4.43 9.03 -16.53
C VAL A 15 -5.84 9.58 -16.70
N ASP A 16 -6.66 8.87 -17.48
CA ASP A 16 -8.08 9.13 -17.61
C ASP A 16 -8.71 8.95 -16.20
N ALA A 17 -9.34 10.03 -15.70
CA ALA A 17 -10.06 10.03 -14.44
C ALA A 17 -11.39 9.29 -14.60
N ASP A 18 -11.43 8.03 -14.17
CA ASP A 18 -12.70 7.35 -13.90
C ASP A 18 -13.12 7.67 -12.45
N GLU A 19 -14.22 8.42 -12.38
CA GLU A 19 -14.90 8.90 -11.19
C GLU A 19 -15.57 7.73 -10.44
N ASP A 20 -14.81 7.10 -9.55
CA ASP A 20 -15.31 6.46 -8.33
C ASP A 20 -14.28 6.75 -7.24
N ALA A 21 -14.70 7.29 -6.09
CA ALA A 21 -13.82 7.65 -4.97
C ALA A 21 -13.29 6.42 -4.22
N GLN A 22 -12.73 5.47 -4.96
CA GLN A 22 -11.88 4.42 -4.44
C GLN A 22 -10.46 4.98 -4.49
N GLU A 23 -9.72 4.90 -3.40
CA GLU A 23 -8.27 5.08 -3.47
C GLU A 23 -7.73 3.98 -4.40
N LEU A 24 -7.63 4.30 -5.69
CA LEU A 24 -6.95 3.46 -6.67
C LEU A 24 -5.49 3.43 -6.24
N GLN A 25 -5.13 2.41 -5.47
CA GLN A 25 -3.73 2.10 -5.17
C GLN A 25 -3.01 1.93 -6.52
N HIS A 26 -2.13 2.87 -6.83
CA HIS A 26 -1.26 2.76 -7.99
C HIS A 26 -0.10 1.83 -7.60
N GLY A 27 -0.23 0.54 -7.96
CA GLY A 27 0.79 -0.48 -7.72
C GLY A 27 0.43 -1.47 -6.61
N ASP A 28 1.28 -2.48 -6.46
CA ASP A 28 1.24 -3.48 -5.39
C ASP A 28 2.32 -3.19 -4.36
N VAL A 29 2.12 -3.67 -3.13
CA VAL A 29 3.11 -3.57 -2.05
C VAL A 29 3.78 -4.91 -1.83
N ARG A 30 5.11 -4.93 -1.80
CA ARG A 30 5.89 -6.06 -1.29
C ARG A 30 6.55 -5.71 0.03
N VAL A 31 6.36 -6.56 1.04
CA VAL A 31 7.10 -6.45 2.30
C VAL A 31 8.48 -7.07 2.10
N LEU A 32 9.51 -6.27 2.34
CA LEU A 32 10.91 -6.68 2.24
C LEU A 32 11.44 -7.23 3.57
N GLU A 33 11.04 -6.64 4.70
CA GLU A 33 11.47 -7.05 6.04
C GLU A 33 10.47 -6.62 7.12
N ALA A 34 10.35 -7.40 8.20
CA ALA A 34 9.54 -7.03 9.36
C ALA A 34 10.42 -6.31 10.41
N LEU A 35 9.99 -5.12 10.86
CA LEU A 35 10.82 -4.21 11.67
C LEU A 35 10.56 -4.31 13.18
N ARG A 36 10.26 -5.51 13.70
CA ARG A 36 10.04 -5.67 15.15
C ARG A 36 11.35 -5.56 15.91
N GLY A 37 11.35 -4.79 16.99
CA GLY A 37 12.55 -4.60 17.83
C GLY A 37 13.60 -3.65 17.22
N VAL A 38 13.28 -3.01 16.09
CA VAL A 38 14.11 -1.98 15.46
C VAL A 38 13.31 -0.69 15.46
N GLN A 39 13.97 0.44 15.73
CA GLN A 39 13.41 1.77 15.56
C GLN A 39 14.10 2.44 14.36
N ILE A 40 13.37 2.65 13.28
CA ILE A 40 13.78 3.55 12.19
C ILE A 40 13.62 4.99 12.64
N LEU A 41 14.65 5.80 12.42
CA LEU A 41 14.72 7.22 12.77
C LEU A 41 14.31 8.08 11.58
N GLY A 42 13.91 9.33 11.85
CA GLY A 42 13.51 10.29 10.82
C GLY A 42 12.05 10.17 10.34
N LEU A 43 11.29 9.21 10.87
CA LEU A 43 9.88 9.03 10.52
C LEU A 43 8.97 10.08 11.17
N ARG A 44 7.89 10.43 10.48
CA ARG A 44 6.84 11.31 10.98
C ARG A 44 5.95 10.54 11.95
N SER A 45 5.71 11.11 13.13
CA SER A 45 4.66 10.60 14.01
C SER A 45 3.30 11.10 13.52
N LEU A 46 2.37 10.19 13.26
CA LEU A 46 0.97 10.53 13.00
C LEU A 46 0.16 10.66 14.31
N GLY A 47 0.83 10.46 15.45
CA GLY A 47 0.15 10.17 16.71
C GLY A 47 -0.62 8.86 16.63
N GLY A 48 -1.46 8.62 17.64
CA GLY A 48 -2.26 7.40 17.68
C GLY A 48 -2.78 7.14 19.08
N LEU A 49 -3.95 6.53 19.15
CA LEU A 49 -4.59 6.17 20.40
C LEU A 49 -3.66 5.26 21.22
N PRO A 50 -3.60 5.42 22.55
CA PRO A 50 -2.71 4.64 23.42
C PRO A 50 -3.03 3.14 23.44
N ASP A 51 -4.13 2.71 22.83
CA ASP A 51 -4.46 1.31 22.68
C ASP A 51 -3.70 0.72 21.49
N ALA A 52 -2.85 -0.27 21.77
CA ALA A 52 -2.23 -1.13 20.77
C ALA A 52 -3.25 -2.10 20.13
N SER A 53 -4.44 -1.59 19.79
CA SER A 53 -5.47 -2.38 19.15
C SER A 53 -5.04 -2.77 17.75
N PHE A 54 -5.50 -3.94 17.31
CA PHE A 54 -5.23 -4.43 15.96
C PHE A 54 -5.63 -3.41 14.88
N GLN A 55 -6.73 -2.69 15.09
CA GLN A 55 -7.21 -1.63 14.19
C GLN A 55 -6.21 -0.46 14.08
N ALA A 56 -5.56 -0.08 15.18
CA ALA A 56 -4.56 0.99 15.16
C ALA A 56 -3.31 0.60 14.35
N VAL A 57 -2.87 -0.65 14.48
CA VAL A 57 -1.75 -1.19 13.69
C VAL A 57 -2.11 -1.24 12.20
N VAL A 58 -3.30 -1.76 11.87
CA VAL A 58 -3.81 -1.83 10.49
C VAL A 58 -3.88 -0.43 9.87
N ARG A 59 -4.42 0.54 10.59
CA ARG A 59 -4.50 1.93 10.10
C ARG A 59 -3.11 2.54 9.84
N CYS A 60 -2.12 2.22 10.68
CA CYS A 60 -0.75 2.69 10.49
C CYS A 60 -0.12 2.14 9.21
N ARG A 61 -0.29 0.82 8.98
CA ARG A 61 0.12 0.16 7.75
C ARG A 61 -0.57 0.76 6.53
N ASP A 62 -1.90 0.87 6.59
CA ASP A 62 -2.71 1.30 5.44
C ASP A 62 -2.38 2.74 5.03
N TRP A 63 -2.01 3.61 5.99
CA TRP A 63 -1.50 4.95 5.68
C TRP A 63 -0.21 4.90 4.85
N CYS A 64 0.76 4.07 5.24
CA CYS A 64 2.00 3.96 4.48
C CYS A 64 1.73 3.32 3.11
N TYR A 65 0.83 2.33 3.07
CA TYR A 65 0.47 1.67 1.81
C TYR A 65 -0.22 2.64 0.84
N SER A 66 -0.99 3.62 1.31
CA SER A 66 -1.61 4.61 0.41
C SER A 66 -0.65 5.67 -0.10
N ASN A 67 0.55 5.79 0.48
CA ASN A 67 1.59 6.71 0.03
C ASN A 67 2.70 5.96 -0.71
N ILE A 68 2.75 6.11 -2.03
CA ILE A 68 3.72 5.41 -2.89
C ILE A 68 5.20 5.73 -2.59
N THR A 69 5.45 6.83 -1.88
CA THR A 69 6.80 7.26 -1.46
C THR A 69 7.19 6.75 -0.07
N CYS A 70 6.26 6.15 0.68
CA CYS A 70 6.53 5.57 1.99
C CYS A 70 7.21 4.21 1.84
N GLN A 71 8.40 4.03 2.42
CA GLN A 71 9.08 2.73 2.46
C GLN A 71 9.08 2.12 3.86
N TYR A 72 8.93 2.92 4.91
CA TYR A 72 8.97 2.46 6.29
C TYR A 72 7.75 2.89 7.07
N TRP A 73 7.15 1.96 7.81
CA TRP A 73 6.18 2.27 8.85
C TRP A 73 6.45 1.44 10.10
N GLN A 74 6.11 2.00 11.25
CA GLN A 74 6.29 1.37 12.56
C GLN A 74 5.17 1.78 13.51
N PHE A 75 4.77 0.85 14.37
CA PHE A 75 3.79 1.06 15.41
C PHE A 75 4.35 0.59 16.76
N GLY A 76 4.37 1.47 17.75
CA GLY A 76 4.92 1.18 19.07
C GLY A 76 4.45 2.14 20.15
N GLU A 77 5.22 2.25 21.24
CA GLU A 77 4.97 3.24 22.29
C GLU A 77 5.06 4.65 21.68
N GLY A 78 3.95 5.40 21.69
CA GLY A 78 3.84 6.70 21.00
C GLY A 78 2.97 6.67 19.73
N GLY A 79 2.51 5.50 19.31
CA GLY A 79 1.55 5.34 18.21
C GLY A 79 2.22 5.01 16.89
N CYS A 80 1.71 5.62 15.82
CA CYS A 80 2.13 5.34 14.45
C CYS A 80 3.25 6.28 13.97
N PHE A 81 4.27 5.69 13.34
CA PHE A 81 5.38 6.38 12.72
C PHE A 81 5.53 5.93 11.28
N VAL A 82 5.57 6.87 10.35
CA VAL A 82 5.56 6.61 8.90
C VAL A 82 6.59 7.46 8.19
N GLU A 83 7.10 6.96 7.08
CA GLU A 83 7.87 7.76 6.15
C GLU A 83 6.94 8.67 5.34
N ASP A 84 7.26 9.96 5.32
CA ASP A 84 6.51 11.00 4.64
C ASP A 84 7.50 12.01 4.02
N PRO A 85 8.11 11.64 2.86
CA PRO A 85 9.10 12.47 2.20
C PRO A 85 8.55 13.84 1.78
N GLU A 86 7.25 13.93 1.48
CA GLU A 86 6.57 15.19 1.13
C GLU A 86 6.59 16.19 2.29
N GLN A 87 6.65 15.70 3.52
CA GLN A 87 6.74 16.50 4.75
C GLN A 87 8.18 16.54 5.32
N GLY A 88 9.16 16.07 4.55
CA GLY A 88 10.58 16.04 4.94
C GLY A 88 10.93 14.98 5.99
N ALA A 89 10.03 14.03 6.26
CA ALA A 89 10.24 12.96 7.23
C ALA A 89 10.62 11.67 6.50
N MET A 90 11.91 11.40 6.40
CA MET A 90 12.44 10.25 5.69
C MET A 90 13.53 9.57 6.48
N ALA A 91 13.65 8.25 6.31
CA ALA A 91 14.76 7.51 6.87
C ALA A 91 16.07 7.92 6.17
N GLN A 92 17.18 7.85 6.91
CA GLN A 92 18.49 8.05 6.30
C GLN A 92 18.76 6.97 5.26
N TYR A 93 19.24 7.38 4.08
CA TYR A 93 19.78 6.48 3.07
C TYR A 93 21.33 6.59 3.00
N PRO A 94 22.07 5.48 2.98
CA PRO A 94 21.60 4.12 3.22
C PRO A 94 21.14 3.93 4.67
N LEU A 95 20.18 3.03 4.88
CA LEU A 95 19.71 2.70 6.22
C LEU A 95 20.83 1.98 6.97
N THR A 96 21.36 2.63 8.01
CA THR A 96 22.42 2.08 8.86
C THR A 96 22.09 2.31 10.34
N LEU A 97 22.74 1.55 11.21
CA LEU A 97 22.69 1.77 12.65
C LEU A 97 23.38 3.08 13.09
N HIS A 98 24.08 3.75 12.17
CA HIS A 98 24.75 5.02 12.41
C HIS A 98 23.86 6.20 11.97
N GLY A 99 22.70 6.34 12.64
CA GLY A 99 21.80 7.48 12.46
C GLY A 99 20.46 7.17 11.77
N GLY A 100 20.37 6.06 11.03
CA GLY A 100 19.12 5.67 10.34
C GLY A 100 18.21 4.76 11.16
N ALA A 101 18.79 3.89 12.00
CA ALA A 101 18.05 2.95 12.83
C ALA A 101 18.74 2.70 14.18
N VAL A 102 17.96 2.28 15.17
CA VAL A 102 18.41 1.89 16.51
C VAL A 102 17.77 0.57 16.89
N VAL A 103 18.54 -0.35 17.49
CA VAL A 103 18.07 -1.72 17.83
C VAL A 103 18.10 -2.00 19.33
N ASP A 104 18.79 -1.19 20.12
CA ASP A 104 19.10 -1.43 21.53
C ASP A 104 18.50 -0.38 22.49
N SER A 105 17.53 0.42 22.01
CA SER A 105 16.85 1.44 22.80
C SER A 105 15.54 0.95 23.42
N LYS A 106 15.01 1.68 24.41
CA LYS A 106 13.65 1.43 24.94
C LYS A 106 12.60 1.54 23.81
N ALA A 107 12.76 2.54 22.93
CA ALA A 107 11.84 2.77 21.82
C ALA A 107 11.92 1.67 20.76
N ALA A 108 13.12 1.14 20.44
CA ALA A 108 13.25 -0.01 19.54
C ALA A 108 12.51 -1.24 20.09
N ARG A 109 12.66 -1.52 21.39
CA ARG A 109 11.94 -2.61 22.07
C ARG A 109 10.44 -2.40 22.17
N SER A 110 9.95 -1.16 22.04
CA SER A 110 8.52 -0.87 22.09
C SER A 110 7.83 -0.92 20.73
N MET A 111 8.57 -1.14 19.63
CA MET A 111 8.00 -1.35 18.30
C MET A 111 7.33 -2.73 18.22
N LEU A 112 6.00 -2.73 18.19
CA LEU A 112 5.13 -3.91 18.17
C LEU A 112 4.96 -4.46 16.75
N ALA A 113 4.93 -3.56 15.77
CA ALA A 113 4.79 -3.87 14.36
C ALA A 113 5.51 -2.83 13.51
N GLY A 114 5.82 -3.20 12.29
CA GLY A 114 6.45 -2.33 11.31
C GLY A 114 6.99 -3.15 10.16
N GLU A 115 7.08 -2.53 8.99
CA GLU A 115 7.55 -3.18 7.78
C GLU A 115 8.45 -2.22 7.01
N TYR A 116 9.50 -2.79 6.41
CA TYR A 116 10.17 -2.18 5.28
C TYR A 116 9.48 -2.69 4.03
N ILE A 117 8.88 -1.79 3.26
CA ILE A 117 8.08 -2.11 2.10
C ILE A 117 8.66 -1.49 0.84
N GLN A 118 8.21 -2.04 -0.28
CA GLN A 118 8.44 -1.44 -1.58
C GLN A 118 7.14 -1.46 -2.38
N HIS A 119 6.76 -0.28 -2.84
CA HIS A 119 5.75 -0.12 -3.88
C HIS A 119 6.35 -0.59 -5.21
N PHE A 120 5.62 -1.42 -5.94
CA PHE A 120 6.04 -1.87 -7.25
C PHE A 120 4.84 -1.96 -8.20
N CYS A 121 5.11 -1.69 -9.47
CA CYS A 121 4.08 -1.77 -10.50
C CYS A 121 4.15 -3.16 -11.14
N PRO A 122 3.15 -4.04 -10.95
CA PRO A 122 3.16 -5.35 -11.61
C PRO A 122 3.11 -5.18 -13.13
N PRO A 123 3.70 -6.11 -13.90
CA PRO A 123 3.62 -6.05 -15.34
C PRO A 123 2.16 -6.12 -15.80
N LYS A 124 1.77 -5.26 -16.75
CA LYS A 124 0.44 -5.32 -17.36
C LYS A 124 0.18 -6.74 -17.86
N PRO A 125 -0.97 -7.36 -17.53
CA PRO A 125 -1.30 -8.67 -18.05
C PRO A 125 -1.23 -8.67 -19.57
N VAL A 126 -0.45 -9.58 -20.14
CA VAL A 126 -0.34 -9.78 -21.58
C VAL A 126 -1.70 -10.23 -22.11
N GLY A 127 -2.44 -9.31 -22.74
CA GLY A 127 -3.81 -9.56 -23.20
C GLY A 127 -4.68 -8.31 -23.28
N PHE A 128 -4.32 -7.23 -22.59
CA PHE A 128 -4.95 -5.93 -22.76
C PHE A 128 -4.27 -5.17 -23.91
N THR A 129 -4.53 -5.60 -25.15
CA THR A 129 -4.38 -4.70 -26.29
C THR A 129 -5.44 -3.60 -26.16
N GLU A 130 -5.06 -2.33 -26.32
CA GLU A 130 -5.90 -1.12 -26.27
C GLU A 130 -7.07 -1.07 -27.29
N LYS A 131 -7.49 -2.21 -27.86
CA LYS A 131 -8.67 -2.33 -28.73
C LYS A 131 -9.97 -2.64 -27.96
N SER A 132 -10.04 -2.43 -26.66
CA SER A 132 -11.29 -2.64 -25.90
C SER A 132 -12.13 -1.38 -25.67
N LYS A 133 -11.79 -0.22 -26.26
CA LYS A 133 -12.64 1.00 -26.20
C LYS A 133 -13.97 0.91 -26.98
N GLN A 134 -14.48 -0.28 -27.25
CA GLN A 134 -15.83 -0.46 -27.81
C GLN A 134 -16.51 -1.70 -27.19
N LEU A 135 -16.93 -1.59 -25.94
CA LEU A 135 -18.07 -2.39 -25.49
C LEU A 135 -19.33 -1.68 -26.02
N PRO A 136 -20.19 -2.33 -26.83
CA PRO A 136 -21.48 -1.76 -27.15
C PRO A 136 -22.29 -1.70 -25.84
N TYR A 137 -22.73 -0.50 -25.50
CA TYR A 137 -23.80 -0.27 -24.54
C TYR A 137 -25.01 -1.13 -24.96
N VAL A 138 -25.20 -2.25 -24.26
CA VAL A 138 -26.40 -3.08 -24.41
C VAL A 138 -27.45 -2.52 -23.47
N GLU A 139 -28.31 -1.67 -24.03
CA GLU A 139 -29.56 -1.27 -23.40
C GLU A 139 -30.44 -2.51 -23.17
N GLY A 140 -30.73 -2.81 -21.90
CA GLY A 140 -31.84 -3.66 -21.48
C GLY A 140 -31.80 -5.13 -21.91
N ALA A 141 -31.24 -6.00 -21.06
CA ALA A 141 -31.56 -7.43 -21.08
C ALA A 141 -32.19 -7.85 -19.75
N ALA A 142 -33.51 -7.98 -19.76
CA ALA A 142 -34.30 -8.57 -18.70
C ALA A 142 -33.87 -10.03 -18.46
N ILE A 143 -33.61 -10.38 -17.20
CA ILE A 143 -33.29 -11.75 -16.78
C ILE A 143 -34.60 -12.56 -16.81
N LEU A 144 -34.80 -13.40 -17.83
CA LEU A 144 -35.80 -14.47 -17.79
C LEU A 144 -35.14 -15.74 -17.24
N TRP A 145 -35.50 -16.12 -16.02
CA TRP A 145 -35.20 -17.42 -15.42
C TRP A 145 -36.00 -18.52 -16.15
N ASN A 146 -35.32 -19.40 -16.90
CA ASN A 146 -35.90 -20.67 -17.36
C ASN A 146 -35.18 -21.85 -16.71
N GLY A 147 -35.61 -22.19 -15.49
CA GLY A 147 -35.24 -23.44 -14.81
C GLY A 147 -36.40 -24.44 -14.88
N SER A 148 -36.30 -25.42 -15.78
CA SER A 148 -37.20 -26.58 -15.81
C SER A 148 -36.84 -27.57 -14.69
N LEU A 149 -37.71 -27.71 -13.69
CA LEU A 149 -37.71 -28.84 -12.76
C LEU A 149 -38.61 -29.94 -13.31
N LYS A 150 -38.00 -31.03 -13.78
CA LYS A 150 -38.69 -32.31 -13.99
C LYS A 150 -38.72 -33.06 -12.66
N LEU A 151 -39.90 -33.23 -12.06
CA LEU A 151 -40.14 -34.37 -11.16
C LEU A 151 -40.94 -35.42 -11.92
N GLY A 152 -40.35 -36.61 -12.01
CA GLY A 152 -40.95 -37.77 -12.63
C GLY A 152 -41.67 -38.66 -11.62
N ARG A 153 -42.78 -39.20 -12.14
CA ARG A 153 -43.56 -40.38 -11.75
C ARG A 153 -44.53 -40.26 -10.58
#